data_AF-A0A6J8A908-F1
#
_entry.id   AF-A0A6J8A908-F1
#
_cell.length_a   1.000
_cell.length_b   1.000
_cell.length_c   1.000
_cell.angle_alpha   90.00
_cell.angle_beta   90.00
_cell.angle_gamma   90.00
#
_symmetry.space_group_name_H-M   'P 1'
#
loop_
_entity.id
_entity.type
_entity.pdbx_description
1 polymer ?
#
loop_
_entity_poly.entity_id
_entity_poly.type
_entity_poly.pdbx_seq_one_letter_code
_entity_poly.pdbx_strand_id
1 'polypeptide(L)'
;MGNDIVAYRITIGLFYHKTSLGCLRKTVYRYCFSLNDMLAELIKMISRFKLCTCNLYRTCSNLIAFYLLLLCLLLICGDIEPNPGPERTHEYSEKTLSIFHCNIRSLRNKLNYIADIIEDYDVVFFTETHLDSNITDDDISIMGFQVPVRKDRNSHGGGIIMYFKNYVHITRRQDLEHDEIESMWFELKTKLRSILININYRSERQSTVYFWQYFDQMLKNALDENNCIICLGDLNKNFMSDLPSNIRDVIFINGLINIIDKATHFDTRTSSSSLLDPILVTDSIPVLDKDTIPIDRCISDHDGTYVTIDCGFSKSRTYIRSIWDYKRGDYDLMKQKVLNTNWENLISDASDVHVAATNFTNTFINIASACIPTRDVTIRCDDKVWFDSNLRRETRKRDRFRKFLFVQVVHLLNINISNKGTKLII
;
A
#
# COMPACT_ATOMS: atom_id res chain seq x y z
N MET A 1 -32.31 -7.22 -60.56
CA MET A 1 -31.10 -6.49 -61.01
C MET A 1 -30.60 -5.66 -59.85
N GLY A 2 -29.29 -5.77 -59.55
CA GLY A 2 -28.73 -5.62 -58.21
C GLY A 2 -28.76 -4.23 -57.58
N ASN A 3 -29.26 -4.17 -56.35
CA ASN A 3 -28.97 -3.12 -55.38
C ASN A 3 -27.61 -3.41 -54.74
N ASP A 4 -26.53 -2.89 -55.33
CA ASP A 4 -25.21 -2.93 -54.72
C ASP A 4 -25.05 -1.73 -53.77
N ILE A 5 -24.80 -2.02 -52.48
CA ILE A 5 -24.51 -1.03 -51.44
C ILE A 5 -23.30 -0.16 -51.81
N VAL A 6 -22.37 -0.66 -52.62
CA VAL A 6 -21.22 0.10 -53.12
C VAL A 6 -21.66 1.26 -54.02
N ALA A 7 -22.63 1.03 -54.91
CA ALA A 7 -23.16 2.07 -55.79
C ALA A 7 -23.82 3.21 -55.00
N TYR A 8 -24.56 2.88 -53.94
CA TYR A 8 -25.21 3.86 -53.08
C TYR A 8 -24.19 4.74 -52.32
N ARG A 9 -23.08 4.14 -51.86
CA ARG A 9 -21.99 4.88 -51.19
C ARG A 9 -21.23 5.81 -52.14
N ILE A 10 -21.02 5.39 -53.39
CA ILE A 10 -20.41 6.24 -54.42
C ILE A 10 -21.29 7.45 -54.74
N THR A 11 -22.61 7.26 -54.85
CA THR A 11 -23.55 8.37 -55.10
C THR A 11 -23.55 9.39 -53.96
N ILE A 12 -23.54 8.93 -52.70
CA ILE A 12 -23.45 9.82 -51.53
C ILE A 12 -22.10 10.56 -51.52
N GLY A 13 -20.99 9.86 -51.79
CA GLY A 13 -19.66 10.48 -51.88
C GLY A 13 -19.56 11.57 -52.96
N LEU A 14 -20.13 11.33 -54.14
CA LEU A 14 -20.17 12.31 -55.23
C LEU A 14 -21.06 13.53 -54.90
N PHE A 15 -22.15 13.34 -54.16
CA PHE A 15 -23.00 14.45 -53.69
C PHE A 15 -22.25 15.38 -52.72
N TYR A 16 -21.49 14.84 -51.76
CA TYR A 16 -20.67 15.64 -50.84
C TYR A 16 -19.46 16.29 -51.54
N HIS A 17 -18.85 15.62 -52.51
CA HIS A 17 -17.74 16.19 -53.28
C HIS A 17 -18.19 17.39 -54.14
N LYS A 18 -19.38 17.29 -54.78
CA LYS A 18 -19.94 18.38 -55.61
C LYS A 18 -20.42 19.59 -54.80
N THR A 19 -20.86 19.37 -53.56
CA THR A 19 -21.24 20.45 -52.64
C THR A 19 -20.04 21.12 -51.98
N SER A 20 -18.91 20.41 -51.79
CA SER A 20 -17.67 20.99 -51.23
C SER A 20 -16.87 21.87 -52.21
N LEU A 21 -17.00 21.67 -53.53
CA LEU A 21 -16.29 22.44 -54.56
C LEU A 21 -17.12 23.59 -55.17
N GLY A 22 -18.40 23.69 -54.78
CA GLY A 22 -19.36 24.64 -55.34
C GLY A 22 -19.62 25.86 -54.47
N CYS A 23 -18.62 26.45 -53.79
CA CYS A 23 -18.74 27.77 -53.15
C CYS A 23 -17.39 28.33 -52.64
N LEU A 24 -16.41 28.49 -53.53
CA LEU A 24 -15.23 29.34 -53.26
C LEU A 24 -15.27 30.55 -54.21
N ARG A 25 -16.30 31.40 -54.04
CA ARG A 25 -16.21 32.79 -54.50
C ARG A 25 -15.43 33.57 -53.45
N LYS A 26 -14.22 34.04 -53.81
CA LYS A 26 -13.50 35.04 -53.03
C LYS A 26 -14.30 36.35 -53.06
N THR A 27 -15.17 36.54 -52.07
CA THR A 27 -15.85 37.81 -51.85
C THR A 27 -14.91 38.67 -50.99
N VAL A 28 -14.23 39.64 -51.62
CA VAL A 28 -13.40 40.61 -50.92
C VAL A 28 -14.33 41.65 -50.30
N TYR A 29 -14.61 41.52 -49.00
CA TYR A 29 -15.31 42.56 -48.25
C TYR A 29 -14.33 43.66 -47.85
N ARG A 30 -14.45 44.85 -48.44
CA ARG A 30 -13.83 46.07 -47.89
C ARG A 30 -14.76 46.63 -46.82
N TYR A 31 -14.45 46.35 -45.56
CA TYR A 31 -15.09 47.05 -44.45
C TYR A 31 -14.34 48.37 -44.19
N CYS A 32 -15.03 49.49 -44.37
CA CYS A 32 -14.57 50.77 -43.87
C CYS A 32 -15.36 51.03 -42.58
N PHE A 33 -14.82 50.65 -41.43
CA PHE A 33 -15.45 50.96 -40.14
C PHE A 33 -15.07 52.39 -39.77
N SER A 34 -16.06 53.26 -39.57
CA SER A 34 -15.78 54.53 -38.91
C SER A 34 -15.43 54.25 -37.44
N LEU A 35 -14.55 55.05 -36.84
CA LEU A 35 -14.17 54.89 -35.42
C LEU A 35 -15.41 54.87 -34.50
N ASN A 36 -16.46 55.61 -34.89
CA ASN A 36 -17.72 55.69 -34.16
C ASN A 36 -18.50 54.37 -34.18
N ASP A 37 -18.48 53.63 -35.28
CA ASP A 37 -19.17 52.33 -35.37
C ASP A 37 -18.49 51.28 -34.50
N MET A 38 -17.15 51.30 -34.45
CA MET A 38 -16.39 50.42 -33.56
C MET A 38 -16.65 50.74 -32.09
N LEU A 39 -16.71 52.04 -31.72
CA LEU A 39 -17.04 52.45 -30.36
C LEU A 39 -18.47 52.06 -29.97
N ALA A 40 -19.43 52.17 -30.88
CA ALA A 40 -20.82 51.77 -30.64
C ALA A 40 -20.95 50.26 -30.39
N GLU A 41 -20.25 49.42 -31.18
CA GLU A 41 -20.23 47.97 -30.96
C GLU A 41 -19.49 47.58 -29.68
N LEU A 42 -18.42 48.28 -29.31
CA LEU A 42 -17.72 48.05 -28.04
C LEU A 42 -18.65 48.31 -26.84
N ILE A 43 -19.42 49.41 -26.87
CA ILE A 43 -20.39 49.74 -25.81
C ILE A 43 -21.49 48.67 -25.71
N LYS A 44 -22.02 48.18 -26.85
CA LYS A 44 -22.99 47.08 -26.88
C LYS A 44 -22.40 45.77 -26.35
N MET A 45 -21.12 45.50 -26.61
CA MET A 45 -20.44 44.31 -26.11
C MET A 45 -20.24 44.39 -24.59
N ILE A 46 -19.84 45.55 -24.06
CA ILE A 46 -19.69 45.78 -22.61
C ILE A 46 -21.05 45.64 -21.89
N SER A 47 -22.13 46.16 -22.47
CA SER A 47 -23.47 46.04 -21.87
C SER A 47 -23.97 44.58 -21.86
N ARG A 48 -23.71 43.81 -22.92
CA ARG A 48 -23.99 42.37 -22.97
C ARG A 48 -23.15 41.58 -21.97
N PHE A 49 -21.87 41.93 -21.79
CA PHE A 49 -20.99 41.30 -20.82
C PHE A 49 -21.43 41.55 -19.37
N LYS A 50 -21.87 42.78 -19.06
CA LYS A 50 -22.51 43.12 -17.77
C LYS A 50 -23.78 42.29 -17.52
N LEU A 51 -24.64 42.13 -18.53
CA LEU A 51 -25.87 41.33 -18.38
C LEU A 51 -25.56 39.84 -18.15
N CYS A 52 -24.57 39.28 -18.84
CA CYS A 52 -24.11 37.91 -18.66
C CYS A 52 -23.53 37.67 -17.27
N THR A 53 -22.66 38.57 -16.79
CA THR A 53 -22.05 38.48 -15.45
C THR A 53 -23.09 38.59 -14.34
N CYS A 54 -24.09 39.47 -14.47
CA CYS A 54 -25.21 39.54 -13.53
C CYS A 54 -26.07 38.27 -13.52
N ASN A 55 -26.34 37.67 -14.69
CA ASN A 55 -27.09 36.41 -14.77
C ASN A 55 -26.31 35.22 -14.20
N LEU A 56 -24.99 35.19 -14.38
CA LEU A 56 -24.09 34.19 -13.80
C LEU A 56 -24.05 34.32 -12.27
N TYR A 57 -23.98 35.55 -11.75
CA TYR A 57 -24.05 35.82 -10.31
C TYR A 57 -25.39 35.37 -9.72
N ARG A 58 -26.51 35.66 -10.41
CA ARG A 58 -27.86 35.25 -9.98
C ARG A 58 -28.06 33.73 -9.99
N THR A 59 -27.46 33.02 -10.96
CA THR A 59 -27.50 31.55 -10.99
C THR A 59 -26.64 30.94 -9.89
N CYS A 60 -25.45 31.50 -9.63
CA CYS A 60 -24.60 31.09 -8.52
C CYS A 60 -25.27 31.33 -7.16
N SER A 61 -25.92 32.49 -6.96
CA SER A 61 -26.64 32.78 -5.71
C SER A 61 -27.81 31.84 -5.47
N ASN A 62 -28.54 31.45 -6.52
CA ASN A 62 -29.65 30.50 -6.41
C ASN A 62 -29.15 29.07 -6.11
N LEU A 63 -28.00 28.68 -6.65
CA LEU A 63 -27.33 27.40 -6.33
C LEU A 63 -26.92 27.37 -4.85
N ILE A 64 -26.29 28.43 -4.35
CA ILE A 64 -25.90 28.55 -2.94
C ILE A 64 -27.14 28.50 -2.03
N ALA A 65 -28.21 29.23 -2.39
CA ALA A 65 -29.46 29.20 -1.63
C ALA A 65 -30.11 27.81 -1.61
N PHE A 66 -30.06 27.08 -2.72
CA PHE A 66 -30.55 25.70 -2.79
C PHE A 66 -29.73 24.74 -1.91
N TYR A 67 -28.39 24.85 -1.92
CA TYR A 67 -27.54 24.06 -1.04
C TYR A 67 -27.78 24.37 0.44
N LEU A 68 -27.95 25.64 0.80
CA LEU A 68 -28.28 26.04 2.17
C LEU A 68 -29.65 25.50 2.60
N LEU A 69 -30.66 25.55 1.73
CA LEU A 69 -31.99 24.98 1.99
C LEU A 69 -31.91 23.46 2.19
N LEU A 70 -31.17 22.76 1.32
CA LEU A 70 -30.95 21.32 1.42
C LEU A 70 -30.26 20.96 2.74
N LEU A 71 -29.24 21.72 3.15
CA LEU A 71 -28.53 21.52 4.41
C LEU A 71 -29.45 21.71 5.62
N CYS A 72 -30.30 22.74 5.60
CA CYS A 72 -31.30 22.97 6.64
C CYS A 72 -32.34 21.85 6.71
N LEU A 73 -32.82 21.34 5.57
CA LEU A 73 -33.75 20.22 5.52
C LEU A 73 -33.12 18.93 6.07
N LEU A 74 -31.85 18.69 5.74
CA LEU A 74 -31.06 17.56 6.25
C LEU A 74 -30.86 17.65 7.78
N LEU A 75 -30.57 18.83 8.31
CA LEU A 75 -30.43 19.07 9.75
C LEU A 75 -31.76 18.90 10.51
N ILE A 76 -32.90 19.18 9.87
CA ILE A 76 -34.25 19.01 10.47
C ILE A 76 -34.72 17.55 10.43
N CYS A 77 -34.23 16.73 9.49
CA CYS A 77 -34.68 15.34 9.32
C CYS A 77 -34.34 14.41 10.49
N GLY A 78 -33.44 14.78 11.41
CA GLY A 78 -33.14 14.01 12.62
C GLY A 78 -32.54 12.61 12.39
N ASP A 79 -32.32 12.22 11.13
CA ASP A 79 -31.78 10.94 10.65
C ASP A 79 -30.28 11.03 10.35
N ILE A 80 -29.65 12.12 10.77
CA ILE A 80 -28.20 12.32 10.72
C ILE A 80 -27.69 12.15 12.15
N GLU A 81 -27.12 10.98 12.42
CA GLU A 81 -26.43 10.68 13.67
C GLU A 81 -25.41 11.82 13.96
N PRO A 82 -25.51 12.54 15.09
CA PRO A 82 -24.62 13.66 15.42
C PRO A 82 -23.19 13.20 15.70
N ASN A 83 -23.01 11.89 15.83
CA ASN A 83 -21.72 11.26 15.85
C ASN A 83 -21.32 11.02 14.38
N PRO A 84 -20.40 11.81 13.79
CA PRO A 84 -19.73 11.32 12.60
C PRO A 84 -19.10 10.01 13.05
N GLY A 85 -19.62 8.87 12.58
CA GLY A 85 -18.89 7.61 12.69
C GLY A 85 -17.43 7.92 12.31
N PRO A 86 -16.45 7.29 12.98
CA PRO A 86 -15.06 7.75 13.03
C PRO A 86 -14.71 8.37 11.71
N GLU A 87 -14.30 9.66 11.73
CA GLU A 87 -13.87 10.37 10.53
C GLU A 87 -13.13 9.34 9.67
N ARG A 88 -13.41 9.26 8.37
CA ARG A 88 -12.56 8.50 7.47
C ARG A 88 -11.19 9.17 7.56
N THR A 89 -10.44 8.86 8.61
CA THR A 89 -9.12 9.34 8.99
C THR A 89 -8.24 8.72 7.95
N HIS A 90 -8.22 9.35 6.77
CA HIS A 90 -7.58 8.86 5.58
C HIS A 90 -7.97 7.40 5.26
N GLU A 91 -8.78 7.20 4.23
CA GLU A 91 -8.63 6.00 3.42
C GLU A 91 -7.19 5.98 2.86
N TYR A 92 -6.15 5.74 3.68
CA TYR A 92 -4.96 5.05 3.26
C TYR A 92 -5.49 3.72 2.79
N SER A 93 -5.75 3.69 1.49
CA SER A 93 -6.56 2.67 0.87
C SER A 93 -6.08 1.29 1.30
N GLU A 94 -7.00 0.33 1.37
CA GLU A 94 -6.73 -1.11 1.54
C GLU A 94 -5.75 -1.69 0.49
N LYS A 95 -5.08 -0.84 -0.31
CA LYS A 95 -4.14 -1.11 -1.40
C LYS A 95 -2.73 -0.58 -1.12
N THR A 96 -2.50 0.06 0.01
CA THR A 96 -1.20 0.64 0.39
C THR A 96 -0.33 -0.36 1.14
N LEU A 97 0.99 -0.18 1.05
CA LEU A 97 1.97 -0.87 1.86
C LEU A 97 2.89 0.16 2.50
N SER A 98 3.07 0.08 3.81
CA SER A 98 4.00 0.91 4.57
C SER A 98 5.29 0.14 4.90
N ILE A 99 6.44 0.76 4.59
CA ILE A 99 7.78 0.21 4.83
C ILE A 99 8.52 1.16 5.76
N PHE A 100 9.07 0.64 6.84
CA PHE A 100 9.87 1.39 7.81
C PHE A 100 11.28 0.82 7.94
N HIS A 101 12.24 1.68 8.20
CA HIS A 101 13.63 1.34 8.47
C HIS A 101 14.21 2.17 9.59
N CYS A 102 15.04 1.57 10.43
CA CYS A 102 15.84 2.27 11.43
C CYS A 102 17.15 1.53 11.65
N ASN A 103 18.27 2.25 11.74
CA ASN A 103 19.47 1.71 12.37
C ASN A 103 19.22 1.67 13.89
N ILE A 104 19.09 0.46 14.45
CA ILE A 104 18.66 0.27 15.85
C ILE A 104 19.83 0.19 16.84
N ARG A 105 21.07 0.13 16.33
CA ARG A 105 22.31 0.11 17.11
C ARG A 105 22.24 -0.86 18.30
N SER A 106 22.09 -2.15 18.00
CA SER A 106 21.71 -3.28 18.87
C SER A 106 20.21 -3.39 19.12
N LEU A 107 19.61 -4.49 18.62
CA LEU A 107 18.19 -4.80 18.82
C LEU A 107 17.89 -5.39 20.20
N ARG A 108 18.87 -6.06 20.82
CA ARG A 108 18.68 -6.80 22.08
C ARG A 108 18.13 -5.87 23.17
N ASN A 109 17.09 -6.33 23.86
CA ASN A 109 16.38 -5.60 24.92
C ASN A 109 15.67 -4.30 24.47
N LYS A 110 15.63 -3.97 23.17
CA LYS A 110 14.98 -2.75 22.67
C LYS A 110 13.60 -2.98 22.08
N LEU A 111 13.23 -4.23 21.76
CA LEU A 111 11.97 -4.58 21.08
C LEU A 111 10.73 -3.95 21.73
N ASN A 112 10.63 -3.99 23.06
CA ASN A 112 9.48 -3.44 23.78
C ASN A 112 9.35 -1.91 23.62
N TYR A 113 10.45 -1.19 23.43
CA TYR A 113 10.44 0.27 23.30
C TYR A 113 10.08 0.74 21.89
N ILE A 114 10.23 -0.14 20.90
CA ILE A 114 9.97 0.16 19.49
C ILE A 114 8.71 -0.55 18.97
N ALA A 115 8.11 -1.45 19.75
CA ALA A 115 6.95 -2.23 19.37
C ALA A 115 5.79 -1.35 18.87
N ASP A 116 5.49 -0.27 19.59
CA ASP A 116 4.42 0.66 19.26
C ASP A 116 4.64 1.33 17.89
N ILE A 117 5.89 1.74 17.61
CA ILE A 117 6.26 2.35 16.32
C ILE A 117 6.16 1.30 15.20
N ILE A 118 6.67 0.09 15.46
CA ILE A 118 6.68 -1.02 14.50
C ILE A 118 5.27 -1.44 14.11
N GLU A 119 4.31 -1.36 15.03
CA GLU A 119 2.95 -1.88 14.81
C GLU A 119 2.26 -1.23 13.60
N ASP A 120 2.54 0.06 13.36
CA ASP A 120 1.97 0.87 12.28
C ASP A 120 2.47 0.50 10.88
N TYR A 121 3.56 -0.28 10.79
CA TYR A 121 4.21 -0.61 9.52
C TYR A 121 3.97 -2.05 9.07
N ASP A 122 3.75 -2.22 7.75
CA ASP A 122 3.51 -3.54 7.15
C ASP A 122 4.82 -4.33 7.02
N VAL A 123 5.93 -3.64 6.71
CA VAL A 123 7.29 -4.18 6.58
C VAL A 123 8.24 -3.29 7.37
N VAL A 124 9.10 -3.88 8.18
CA VAL A 124 10.05 -3.20 9.04
C VAL A 124 11.44 -3.79 8.86
N PHE A 125 12.43 -2.91 8.68
CA PHE A 125 13.83 -3.26 8.59
C PHE A 125 14.62 -2.64 9.73
N PHE A 126 15.52 -3.41 10.34
CA PHE A 126 16.55 -2.87 11.21
C PHE A 126 17.94 -3.21 10.70
N THR A 127 18.82 -2.20 10.75
CA THR A 127 20.27 -2.34 10.55
C THR A 127 21.00 -2.20 11.90
N GLU A 128 22.24 -2.69 11.96
CA GLU A 128 23.02 -2.83 13.20
C GLU A 128 22.28 -3.60 14.29
N THR A 129 21.77 -4.77 13.95
CA THR A 129 21.00 -5.59 14.91
C THR A 129 21.85 -6.12 16.06
N HIS A 130 23.16 -6.32 15.82
CA HIS A 130 24.13 -6.89 16.77
C HIS A 130 23.67 -8.25 17.31
N LEU A 131 23.04 -9.05 16.44
CA LEU A 131 22.62 -10.40 16.75
C LEU A 131 23.68 -11.42 16.35
N ASP A 132 23.65 -12.57 17.02
CA ASP A 132 24.46 -13.74 16.72
C ASP A 132 23.61 -15.00 16.84
N SER A 133 24.20 -16.15 16.52
CA SER A 133 23.52 -17.45 16.53
C SER A 133 23.06 -17.90 17.91
N ASN A 134 23.43 -17.21 19.00
CA ASN A 134 22.97 -17.56 20.34
C ASN A 134 21.58 -17.01 20.64
N ILE A 135 21.10 -16.04 19.85
CA ILE A 135 19.75 -15.49 20.00
C ILE A 135 18.81 -16.25 19.08
N THR A 136 17.79 -16.86 19.69
CA THR A 136 16.77 -17.61 18.96
C THR A 136 15.77 -16.67 18.30
N ASP A 137 15.06 -17.13 17.28
CA ASP A 137 14.03 -16.32 16.63
C ASP A 137 12.83 -16.05 17.56
N ASP A 138 12.60 -16.91 18.55
CA ASP A 138 11.57 -16.74 19.56
C ASP A 138 11.88 -15.54 20.49
N ASP A 139 13.15 -15.36 20.86
CA ASP A 139 13.63 -14.25 21.71
C ASP A 139 13.41 -12.87 21.07
N ILE A 140 13.30 -12.84 19.75
CA ILE A 140 13.14 -11.63 18.94
C ILE A 140 11.81 -11.62 18.16
N SER A 141 10.87 -12.49 18.54
CA SER A 141 9.55 -12.55 17.92
C SER A 141 8.71 -11.32 18.29
N ILE A 142 7.94 -10.81 17.31
CA ILE A 142 7.02 -9.69 17.51
C ILE A 142 5.61 -10.17 17.17
N MET A 143 4.67 -9.95 18.10
CA MET A 143 3.28 -10.35 17.90
C MET A 143 2.69 -9.68 16.65
N GLY A 144 2.03 -10.48 15.80
CA GLY A 144 1.42 -10.01 14.55
C GLY A 144 2.35 -10.00 13.33
N PHE A 145 3.63 -10.30 13.52
CA PHE A 145 4.62 -10.47 12.46
C PHE A 145 4.94 -11.94 12.22
N GLN A 146 5.44 -12.24 11.01
CA GLN A 146 6.02 -13.55 10.71
C GLN A 146 7.37 -13.72 11.39
N VAL A 147 7.92 -14.95 11.35
CA VAL A 147 9.29 -15.24 11.77
C VAL A 147 10.25 -14.28 11.04
N PRO A 148 11.14 -13.57 11.77
CA PRO A 148 12.01 -12.58 11.15
C PRO A 148 12.98 -13.22 10.16
N VAL A 149 13.30 -12.49 9.09
CA VAL A 149 14.36 -12.87 8.16
C VAL A 149 15.59 -12.04 8.50
N ARG A 150 16.70 -12.70 8.86
CA ARG A 150 17.91 -12.03 9.32
C ARG A 150 19.16 -12.44 8.54
N LYS A 151 20.15 -11.55 8.55
CA LYS A 151 21.53 -11.77 8.10
C LYS A 151 22.43 -11.23 9.21
N ASP A 152 22.84 -12.11 10.09
CA ASP A 152 23.66 -11.78 11.25
C ASP A 152 25.12 -11.63 10.85
N ARG A 153 25.85 -10.76 11.56
CA ARG A 153 27.31 -10.64 11.44
C ARG A 153 27.99 -11.16 12.69
N ASN A 154 27.83 -10.45 13.80
CA ASN A 154 28.24 -10.83 15.15
C ASN A 154 27.58 -9.88 16.17
N SER A 155 27.71 -10.20 17.46
CA SER A 155 27.17 -9.39 18.56
C SER A 155 27.91 -8.06 18.84
N HIS A 156 28.93 -7.72 18.05
CA HIS A 156 29.75 -6.52 18.25
C HIS A 156 29.47 -5.42 17.21
N GLY A 157 28.74 -5.73 16.12
CA GLY A 157 28.50 -4.77 15.05
C GLY A 157 27.82 -5.36 13.82
N GLY A 158 27.05 -4.53 13.12
CA GLY A 158 26.40 -4.87 11.86
C GLY A 158 25.20 -5.82 12.01
N GLY A 159 24.84 -6.44 10.90
CA GLY A 159 23.68 -7.33 10.81
C GLY A 159 22.39 -6.61 10.45
N ILE A 160 21.50 -7.33 9.77
CA ILE A 160 20.25 -6.82 9.21
C ILE A 160 19.12 -7.79 9.53
N ILE A 161 17.94 -7.27 9.86
CA ILE A 161 16.73 -8.04 10.08
C ILE A 161 15.53 -7.40 9.42
N MET A 162 14.60 -8.23 8.96
CA MET A 162 13.31 -7.83 8.42
C MET A 162 12.18 -8.49 9.22
N TYR A 163 11.24 -7.67 9.67
CA TYR A 163 9.93 -8.09 10.15
C TYR A 163 8.87 -7.70 9.11
N PHE A 164 7.86 -8.54 8.93
CA PHE A 164 6.73 -8.23 8.06
C PHE A 164 5.46 -8.88 8.60
N LYS A 165 4.33 -8.18 8.46
CA LYS A 165 3.06 -8.63 9.03
C LYS A 165 2.62 -9.96 8.42
N ASN A 166 1.83 -10.73 9.18
CA ASN A 166 1.36 -12.06 8.75
C ASN A 166 0.64 -12.09 7.40
N TYR A 167 -0.04 -10.99 7.04
CA TYR A 167 -0.76 -10.86 5.76
C TYR A 167 0.13 -10.42 4.59
N VAL A 168 1.40 -10.09 4.83
CA VAL A 168 2.37 -9.69 3.81
C VAL A 168 3.08 -10.93 3.27
N HIS A 169 3.12 -11.04 1.94
CA HIS A 169 3.79 -12.14 1.24
C HIS A 169 5.02 -11.62 0.51
N ILE A 170 6.18 -11.78 1.15
CA ILE A 170 7.49 -11.37 0.64
C ILE A 170 8.40 -12.60 0.54
N THR A 171 9.20 -12.66 -0.52
CA THR A 171 10.19 -13.73 -0.72
C THR A 171 11.60 -13.16 -0.81
N ARG A 172 12.55 -13.71 -0.05
CA ARG A 172 13.96 -13.31 -0.13
C ARG A 172 14.56 -13.75 -1.48
N ARG A 173 15.31 -12.86 -2.12
CA ARG A 173 15.98 -13.04 -3.41
C ARG A 173 17.50 -13.09 -3.21
N GLN A 174 17.98 -14.22 -2.69
CA GLN A 174 19.40 -14.43 -2.43
C GLN A 174 20.27 -14.36 -3.70
N ASP A 175 19.67 -14.63 -4.85
CA ASP A 175 20.31 -14.54 -6.15
C ASP A 175 20.65 -13.11 -6.59
N LEU A 176 20.04 -12.10 -5.96
CA LEU A 176 20.36 -10.69 -6.15
C LEU A 176 21.34 -10.15 -5.08
N GLU A 177 21.69 -10.95 -4.08
CA GLU A 177 22.60 -10.55 -3.00
C GLU A 177 24.08 -10.72 -3.40
N HIS A 178 24.95 -9.94 -2.76
CA HIS A 178 26.40 -10.06 -2.89
C HIS A 178 27.03 -10.34 -1.52
N ASP A 179 27.94 -11.31 -1.43
CA ASP A 179 28.50 -11.77 -0.15
C ASP A 179 29.34 -10.71 0.57
N GLU A 180 30.06 -9.88 -0.19
CA GLU A 180 30.90 -8.79 0.35
C GLU A 180 30.09 -7.58 0.87
N ILE A 181 28.77 -7.57 0.67
CA ILE A 181 27.89 -6.52 1.18
C ILE A 181 26.91 -7.09 2.20
N GLU A 182 26.78 -6.38 3.31
CA GLU A 182 25.67 -6.55 4.24
C GLU A 182 24.41 -5.98 3.59
N SER A 183 23.75 -6.83 2.81
CA SER A 183 22.54 -6.51 2.07
C SER A 183 21.63 -7.74 2.03
N MET A 184 20.31 -7.49 1.97
CA MET A 184 19.30 -8.49 1.66
C MET A 184 18.34 -7.96 0.61
N TRP A 185 17.92 -8.84 -0.30
CA TRP A 185 16.95 -8.54 -1.34
C TRP A 185 15.65 -9.29 -1.11
N PHE A 186 14.54 -8.63 -1.40
CA PHE A 186 13.20 -9.13 -1.18
C PHE A 186 12.33 -8.82 -2.38
N GLU A 187 11.45 -9.74 -2.73
CA GLU A 187 10.44 -9.56 -3.77
C GLU A 187 9.05 -9.58 -3.13
N LEU A 188 8.34 -8.45 -3.23
CA LEU A 188 6.94 -8.33 -2.87
C LEU A 188 6.08 -8.49 -4.11
N LYS A 189 5.28 -9.54 -4.16
CA LYS A 189 4.33 -9.79 -5.24
C LYS A 189 2.95 -9.25 -4.89
N THR A 190 2.51 -8.19 -5.57
CA THR A 190 1.13 -7.72 -5.48
C THR A 190 0.30 -8.22 -6.67
N LYS A 191 -1.01 -7.99 -6.63
CA LYS A 191 -1.90 -8.30 -7.76
C LYS A 191 -1.56 -7.50 -9.02
N LEU A 192 -0.96 -6.32 -8.85
CA LEU A 192 -0.71 -5.37 -9.94
C LEU A 192 0.72 -5.45 -10.46
N ARG A 193 1.71 -5.61 -9.56
CA ARG A 193 3.13 -5.57 -9.90
C ARG A 193 3.96 -6.35 -8.89
N SER A 194 5.18 -6.71 -9.29
CA SER A 194 6.22 -7.13 -8.35
C SER A 194 7.05 -5.91 -7.95
N ILE A 195 7.52 -5.84 -6.71
CA ILE A 195 8.40 -4.78 -6.21
C ILE A 195 9.61 -5.45 -5.57
N LEU A 196 10.81 -5.05 -6.00
CA LEU A 196 12.05 -5.46 -5.38
C LEU A 196 12.41 -4.46 -4.28
N ILE A 197 12.68 -4.97 -3.09
CA ILE A 197 13.05 -4.19 -1.92
C ILE A 197 14.43 -4.65 -1.48
N ASN A 198 15.34 -3.70 -1.36
CA ASN A 198 16.71 -3.94 -0.97
C ASN A 198 17.03 -3.18 0.32
N ILE A 199 17.45 -3.90 1.35
CA ILE A 199 17.95 -3.33 2.59
C ILE A 199 19.47 -3.46 2.62
N ASN A 200 20.16 -2.37 2.91
CA ASN A 200 21.62 -2.33 2.94
C ASN A 200 22.13 -1.76 4.26
N TYR A 201 23.25 -2.29 4.71
CA TYR A 201 24.06 -1.67 5.73
C TYR A 201 25.49 -1.53 5.20
N ARG A 202 26.01 -0.31 5.16
CA ARG A 202 27.41 -0.04 4.84
C ARG A 202 28.12 0.41 6.09
N SER A 203 29.12 -0.33 6.55
CA SER A 203 29.98 0.16 7.64
C SER A 203 30.84 1.34 7.17
N GLU A 204 31.05 2.33 8.05
CA GLU A 204 32.00 3.43 7.80
C GLU A 204 33.42 2.95 7.44
N ARG A 205 33.84 1.81 8.01
CA ARG A 205 35.16 1.21 7.79
C ARG A 205 35.28 0.52 6.43
N GLN A 206 34.15 0.27 5.76
CA GLN A 206 34.15 -0.39 4.46
C GLN A 206 34.60 0.57 3.36
N SER A 207 35.41 0.05 2.43
CA SER A 207 35.84 0.79 1.25
C SER A 207 34.64 1.34 0.50
N THR A 208 34.65 2.67 0.30
CA THR A 208 33.59 3.34 -0.47
C THR A 208 33.56 2.81 -1.90
N VAL A 209 34.71 2.61 -2.55
CA VAL A 209 34.76 2.18 -3.95
C VAL A 209 34.16 0.79 -4.14
N TYR A 210 34.60 -0.19 -3.34
CA TYR A 210 34.13 -1.58 -3.49
C TYR A 210 32.64 -1.71 -3.17
N PHE A 211 32.16 -1.06 -2.10
CA PHE A 211 30.74 -1.10 -1.77
C PHE A 211 29.89 -0.59 -2.94
N TRP A 212 30.20 0.57 -3.51
CA TRP A 212 29.37 1.15 -4.57
C TRP A 212 29.48 0.38 -5.89
N GLN A 213 30.61 -0.28 -6.17
CA GLN A 213 30.75 -1.19 -7.32
C GLN A 213 29.85 -2.41 -7.21
N TYR A 214 29.87 -3.10 -6.06
CA TYR A 214 29.01 -4.26 -5.84
C TYR A 214 27.54 -3.88 -5.69
N PHE A 215 27.24 -2.71 -5.12
CA PHE A 215 25.89 -2.14 -5.08
C PHE A 215 25.34 -1.89 -6.48
N ASP A 216 26.13 -1.28 -7.37
CA ASP A 216 25.78 -1.09 -8.78
C ASP A 216 25.57 -2.43 -9.51
N GLN A 217 26.39 -3.45 -9.22
CA GLN A 217 26.21 -4.78 -9.77
C GLN A 217 24.89 -5.43 -9.33
N MET A 218 24.56 -5.38 -8.03
CA MET A 218 23.29 -5.89 -7.51
C MET A 218 22.09 -5.15 -8.13
N LEU A 219 22.19 -3.82 -8.26
CA LEU A 219 21.16 -2.99 -8.88
C LEU A 219 20.91 -3.35 -10.34
N LYS A 220 21.96 -3.54 -11.13
CA LYS A 220 21.85 -3.93 -12.55
C LYS A 220 21.14 -5.26 -12.70
N ASN A 221 21.54 -6.27 -11.92
CA ASN A 221 20.87 -7.57 -11.91
C ASN A 221 19.39 -7.45 -11.55
N ALA A 222 19.05 -6.61 -10.57
CA ALA A 222 17.67 -6.38 -10.17
C ALA A 222 16.85 -5.62 -11.25
N LEU A 223 17.44 -4.60 -11.88
CA LEU A 223 16.81 -3.81 -12.94
C LEU A 223 16.58 -4.61 -14.22
N ASP A 224 17.45 -5.59 -14.52
CA ASP A 224 17.25 -6.53 -15.63
C ASP A 224 15.96 -7.36 -15.46
N GLU A 225 15.51 -7.58 -14.23
CA GLU A 225 14.29 -8.31 -13.91
C GLU A 225 13.06 -7.41 -13.69
N ASN A 226 13.23 -6.28 -13.00
CA ASN A 226 12.12 -5.45 -12.56
C ASN A 226 12.52 -3.98 -12.36
N ASN A 227 11.76 -3.08 -12.96
CA ASN A 227 11.98 -1.64 -12.85
C ASN A 227 11.37 -1.01 -11.58
N CYS A 228 10.64 -1.77 -10.75
CA CYS A 228 10.09 -1.30 -9.48
C CYS A 228 11.04 -1.69 -8.34
N ILE A 229 11.96 -0.80 -7.99
CA ILE A 229 12.98 -1.04 -6.96
C ILE A 229 12.89 0.02 -5.87
N ILE A 230 12.98 -0.42 -4.61
CA ILE A 230 13.14 0.39 -3.42
C ILE A 230 14.41 -0.07 -2.72
N CYS A 231 15.42 0.79 -2.61
CA CYS A 231 16.60 0.55 -1.80
C CYS A 231 16.56 1.45 -0.57
N LEU A 232 16.78 0.89 0.60
CA LEU A 232 16.80 1.62 1.87
C LEU A 232 17.88 1.04 2.78
N GLY A 233 18.18 1.74 3.86
CA GLY A 233 19.19 1.31 4.83
C GLY A 233 20.20 2.39 5.19
N ASP A 234 21.09 2.07 6.12
CA ASP A 234 22.19 2.95 6.50
C ASP A 234 23.37 2.79 5.53
N LEU A 235 23.63 3.81 4.72
CA LEU A 235 24.72 3.83 3.76
C LEU A 235 25.97 4.53 4.28
N ASN A 236 25.94 5.08 5.50
CA ASN A 236 27.04 5.83 6.11
C ASN A 236 27.67 6.86 5.16
N LYS A 237 26.82 7.56 4.39
CA LYS A 237 27.15 8.71 3.53
C LYS A 237 26.09 9.77 3.71
N ASN A 238 26.51 11.03 3.79
CA ASN A 238 25.57 12.12 4.01
C ASN A 238 24.92 12.57 2.69
N PHE A 239 23.65 12.21 2.49
CA PHE A 239 22.84 12.58 1.32
C PHE A 239 22.34 14.03 1.34
N MET A 240 22.54 14.77 2.43
CA MET A 240 22.33 16.23 2.44
C MET A 240 23.53 17.00 1.88
N SER A 241 24.71 16.38 1.85
CA SER A 241 25.91 16.97 1.30
C SER A 241 26.12 16.55 -0.16
N ASP A 242 26.99 17.26 -0.88
CA ASP A 242 27.40 16.85 -2.21
C ASP A 242 28.02 15.45 -2.18
N LEU A 243 27.31 14.48 -2.77
CA LEU A 243 27.79 13.13 -2.89
C LEU A 243 29.00 13.07 -3.85
N PRO A 244 30.01 12.23 -3.54
CA PRO A 244 31.08 11.88 -4.48
C PRO A 244 30.53 11.50 -5.86
N SER A 245 31.24 11.88 -6.93
CA SER A 245 30.80 11.66 -8.31
C SER A 245 30.45 10.21 -8.60
N ASN A 246 31.29 9.27 -8.15
CA ASN A 246 31.05 7.84 -8.33
C ASN A 246 29.73 7.35 -7.72
N ILE A 247 29.30 7.94 -6.60
CA ILE A 247 28.03 7.58 -5.93
C ILE A 247 26.86 8.18 -6.71
N ARG A 248 26.98 9.46 -7.06
CA ARG A 248 25.96 10.17 -7.86
C ARG A 248 25.75 9.49 -9.22
N ASP A 249 26.82 9.04 -9.85
CA ASP A 249 26.77 8.34 -11.14
C ASP A 249 26.03 7.01 -11.00
N VAL A 250 26.31 6.21 -9.96
CA VAL A 250 25.58 4.95 -9.68
C VAL A 250 24.09 5.22 -9.48
N ILE A 251 23.73 6.23 -8.68
CA ILE A 251 22.32 6.59 -8.43
C ILE A 251 21.64 7.03 -9.73
N PHE A 252 22.29 7.92 -10.49
CA PHE A 252 21.73 8.51 -11.71
C PHE A 252 21.59 7.49 -12.84
N ILE A 253 22.62 6.68 -13.11
CA ILE A 253 22.63 5.68 -14.18
C ILE A 253 21.55 4.62 -13.96
N ASN A 254 21.31 4.25 -12.70
CA ASN A 254 20.29 3.26 -12.33
C ASN A 254 18.88 3.87 -12.14
N GLY A 255 18.68 5.16 -12.45
CA GLY A 255 17.37 5.81 -12.36
C GLY A 255 16.81 5.86 -10.95
N LEU A 256 17.67 5.94 -9.94
CA LEU A 256 17.30 6.03 -8.54
C LEU A 256 17.18 7.49 -8.10
N ILE A 257 16.20 7.77 -7.25
CA ILE A 257 15.99 9.08 -6.64
C ILE A 257 15.87 8.89 -5.13
N ASN A 258 16.65 9.66 -4.36
CA ASN A 258 16.47 9.74 -2.92
C ASN A 258 15.20 10.55 -2.60
N ILE A 259 14.30 9.96 -1.82
CA ILE A 259 13.05 10.61 -1.43
C ILE A 259 13.14 11.25 -0.04
N ILE A 260 14.07 10.88 0.83
CA ILE A 260 14.18 11.47 2.17
C ILE A 260 14.98 12.77 2.12
N ASP A 261 14.47 13.81 2.78
CA ASP A 261 15.02 15.17 2.79
C ASP A 261 15.36 15.70 4.20
N LYS A 262 15.05 14.94 5.25
CA LYS A 262 15.35 15.27 6.66
C LYS A 262 16.54 14.48 7.18
N ALA A 263 17.18 14.97 8.23
CA ALA A 263 18.36 14.32 8.81
C ALA A 263 17.91 13.07 9.57
N THR A 264 18.71 12.01 9.49
CA THR A 264 18.41 10.72 10.13
C THR A 264 19.39 10.40 11.24
N HIS A 265 20.62 10.87 11.18
CA HIS A 265 21.63 10.63 12.22
C HIS A 265 22.02 11.93 12.93
N PHE A 266 22.18 11.85 14.25
CA PHE A 266 22.49 13.00 15.11
C PHE A 266 23.64 12.66 16.06
N ASP A 267 24.83 13.22 15.79
CA ASP A 267 25.99 13.04 16.67
C ASP A 267 25.99 14.11 17.76
N THR A 268 25.80 13.68 19.00
CA THR A 268 25.78 14.55 20.18
C THR A 268 27.14 15.18 20.50
N ARG A 269 28.24 14.55 20.08
CA ARG A 269 29.61 15.04 20.36
C ARG A 269 29.99 16.21 19.48
N THR A 270 29.60 16.15 18.21
CA THR A 270 29.89 17.18 17.19
C THR A 270 28.72 18.14 16.99
N SER A 271 27.54 17.85 17.58
CA SER A 271 26.29 18.59 17.33
C SER A 271 25.94 18.65 15.84
N SER A 272 26.32 17.62 15.08
CA SER A 272 26.05 17.54 13.64
C SER A 272 24.88 16.62 13.34
N SER A 273 24.05 17.03 12.39
CA SER A 273 22.99 16.20 11.80
C SER A 273 23.36 15.79 10.38
N SER A 274 22.97 14.58 9.97
CA SER A 274 23.27 14.05 8.63
C SER A 274 22.17 13.11 8.16
N LEU A 275 21.97 13.01 6.85
CA LEU A 275 21.09 12.00 6.26
C LEU A 275 21.94 10.81 5.83
N LEU A 276 22.00 9.78 6.68
CA LEU A 276 22.76 8.54 6.42
C LEU A 276 21.88 7.39 5.93
N ASP A 277 20.56 7.51 6.15
CA ASP A 277 19.57 6.47 5.91
C ASP A 277 18.63 6.87 4.76
N PRO A 278 19.11 6.99 3.51
CA PRO A 278 18.25 7.37 2.39
C PRO A 278 17.24 6.28 2.04
N ILE A 279 16.13 6.68 1.42
CA ILE A 279 15.27 5.77 0.67
C ILE A 279 15.42 6.13 -0.80
N LEU A 280 16.04 5.24 -1.57
CA LEU A 280 16.24 5.37 -3.01
C LEU A 280 15.17 4.57 -3.74
N VAL A 281 14.41 5.21 -4.62
CA VAL A 281 13.36 4.56 -5.40
C VAL A 281 13.55 4.82 -6.88
N THR A 282 13.05 3.91 -7.72
CA THR A 282 12.88 4.19 -9.14
C THR A 282 11.58 4.97 -9.39
N ASP A 283 11.52 5.71 -10.51
CA ASP A 283 10.34 6.48 -10.95
C ASP A 283 9.05 5.64 -11.06
N SER A 284 9.18 4.32 -11.15
CA SER A 284 8.04 3.41 -11.26
C SER A 284 7.30 3.20 -9.93
N ILE A 285 7.90 3.59 -8.80
CA ILE A 285 7.32 3.41 -7.47
C ILE A 285 6.33 4.56 -7.17
N PRO A 286 5.03 4.25 -6.96
CA PRO A 286 4.03 5.25 -6.61
C PRO A 286 4.09 5.56 -5.11
N VAL A 287 5.01 6.44 -4.72
CA VAL A 287 5.12 6.94 -3.35
C VAL A 287 3.91 7.81 -3.01
N LEU A 288 3.21 7.47 -1.92
CA LEU A 288 2.07 8.24 -1.41
C LEU A 288 2.48 9.14 -0.24
N ASP A 289 3.31 8.61 0.65
CA ASP A 289 3.78 9.31 1.84
C ASP A 289 5.21 8.87 2.18
N LYS A 290 5.98 9.76 2.78
CA LYS A 290 7.37 9.55 3.18
C LYS A 290 7.72 10.51 4.30
N ASP A 291 8.42 10.05 5.32
CA ASP A 291 9.03 10.94 6.30
C ASP A 291 10.08 10.22 7.15
N THR A 292 10.71 10.98 8.06
CA THR A 292 11.51 10.50 9.17
C THR A 292 10.68 10.44 10.46
N ILE A 293 10.87 9.41 11.27
CA ILE A 293 10.26 9.25 12.59
C ILE A 293 11.31 9.47 13.67
N PRO A 294 11.08 10.39 14.60
CA PRO A 294 11.99 10.58 15.73
C PRO A 294 12.03 9.33 16.61
N ILE A 295 13.23 8.82 16.86
CA ILE A 295 13.50 7.73 17.80
C ILE A 295 14.15 8.33 19.06
N ASP A 296 13.77 7.78 20.22
CA ASP A 296 14.37 8.17 21.49
C ASP A 296 15.90 7.91 21.44
N ARG A 297 16.69 8.90 21.85
CA ARG A 297 18.16 8.82 21.83
C ARG A 297 18.74 7.79 22.80
N CYS A 298 17.94 7.30 23.75
CA CYS A 298 18.28 6.16 24.57
C CYS A 298 18.22 4.84 23.78
N ILE A 299 17.45 4.80 22.69
CA ILE A 299 17.26 3.65 21.81
C ILE A 299 18.28 3.72 20.66
N SER A 300 18.30 4.80 19.90
CA SER A 300 19.23 4.97 18.78
C SER A 300 19.59 6.44 18.55
N ASP A 301 20.80 6.69 18.06
CA ASP A 301 21.18 8.00 17.51
C ASP A 301 20.70 8.22 16.07
N HIS A 302 20.06 7.21 15.48
CA HIS A 302 19.33 7.30 14.22
C HIS A 302 17.82 7.44 14.43
N ASP A 303 17.22 8.34 13.69
CA ASP A 303 15.80 8.39 13.43
C ASP A 303 15.43 7.40 12.34
N GLY A 304 14.22 6.86 12.45
CA GLY A 304 13.70 5.94 11.46
C GLY A 304 13.25 6.68 10.20
N THR A 305 13.20 5.98 9.08
CA THR A 305 12.69 6.48 7.81
C THR A 305 11.56 5.57 7.34
N TYR A 306 10.49 6.14 6.79
CA TYR A 306 9.42 5.34 6.22
C TYR A 306 9.00 5.82 4.84
N VAL A 307 8.38 4.90 4.11
CA VAL A 307 7.70 5.16 2.84
C VAL A 307 6.41 4.35 2.77
N THR A 308 5.34 5.00 2.33
CA THR A 308 4.06 4.37 2.04
C THR A 308 3.82 4.41 0.53
N ILE A 309 3.54 3.26 -0.06
CA ILE A 309 3.40 3.12 -1.52
C ILE A 309 2.03 2.56 -1.92
N ASP A 310 1.49 3.03 -3.05
CA ASP A 310 0.29 2.44 -3.67
C ASP A 310 0.66 1.24 -4.55
N CYS A 311 0.62 0.05 -3.98
CA CYS A 311 0.98 -1.16 -4.72
C CYS A 311 -0.20 -2.06 -5.04
N GLY A 312 -1.45 -1.61 -4.86
CA GLY A 312 -2.62 -2.47 -5.04
C GLY A 312 -2.68 -3.62 -4.02
N PHE A 313 -1.96 -3.47 -2.91
CA PHE A 313 -1.78 -4.51 -1.90
C PHE A 313 -3.03 -4.62 -1.05
N SER A 314 -3.90 -5.58 -1.39
CA SER A 314 -5.07 -5.91 -0.58
C SER A 314 -4.59 -6.40 0.78
N LYS A 315 -4.74 -5.60 1.83
CA LYS A 315 -4.52 -6.03 3.22
C LYS A 315 -5.57 -7.07 3.58
N SER A 316 -5.44 -8.30 3.07
CA SER A 316 -6.35 -9.38 3.48
C SER A 316 -5.98 -9.74 4.90
N ARG A 317 -6.61 -9.05 5.85
CA ARG A 317 -6.49 -9.35 7.27
C ARG A 317 -7.07 -10.74 7.45
N THR A 318 -6.19 -11.73 7.41
CA THR A 318 -6.52 -13.10 7.72
C THR A 318 -5.92 -13.44 9.06
N TYR A 319 -6.75 -13.89 9.99
CA TYR A 319 -6.29 -14.38 11.28
C TYR A 319 -6.83 -15.79 11.50
N ILE A 320 -6.10 -16.57 12.28
CA ILE A 320 -6.55 -17.89 12.69
C ILE A 320 -7.37 -17.71 13.96
N ARG A 321 -8.58 -18.27 13.96
CA ARG A 321 -9.43 -18.34 15.15
C ARG A 321 -9.71 -19.82 15.42
N SER A 322 -9.47 -20.25 16.66
CA SER A 322 -9.98 -21.55 17.09
C SER A 322 -11.47 -21.44 17.35
N ILE A 323 -12.26 -22.28 16.69
CA ILE A 323 -13.72 -22.33 16.84
C ILE A 323 -14.15 -23.73 17.26
N TRP A 324 -15.30 -23.79 17.92
CA TRP A 324 -15.91 -25.03 18.37
C TRP A 324 -16.46 -25.80 17.15
N ASP A 325 -16.07 -27.06 17.00
CA ASP A 325 -16.60 -27.93 15.94
C ASP A 325 -17.84 -28.68 16.44
N TYR A 326 -18.96 -27.95 16.50
CA TYR A 326 -20.25 -28.48 16.94
C TYR A 326 -20.71 -29.72 16.15
N LYS A 327 -20.18 -29.96 14.92
CA LYS A 327 -20.53 -31.17 14.17
C LYS A 327 -19.89 -32.43 14.72
N ARG A 328 -18.78 -32.30 15.45
CA ARG A 328 -17.99 -33.39 16.03
C ARG A 328 -18.10 -33.47 17.56
N GLY A 329 -19.00 -32.70 18.15
CA GLY A 329 -19.23 -32.73 19.59
C GLY A 329 -19.88 -34.03 20.06
N ASP A 330 -19.42 -34.55 21.19
CA ASP A 330 -20.06 -35.66 21.88
C ASP A 330 -21.13 -35.13 22.84
N TYR A 331 -22.36 -35.05 22.32
CA TYR A 331 -23.49 -34.50 23.07
C TYR A 331 -24.04 -35.45 24.13
N ASP A 332 -23.81 -36.76 23.98
CA ASP A 332 -24.21 -37.74 24.99
C ASP A 332 -23.31 -37.62 26.23
N LEU A 333 -21.99 -37.49 26.03
CA LEU A 333 -21.05 -37.19 27.10
C LEU A 333 -21.34 -35.83 27.75
N MET A 334 -21.67 -34.81 26.95
CA MET A 334 -22.04 -33.50 27.45
C MET A 334 -23.28 -33.59 28.35
N LYS A 335 -24.32 -34.30 27.91
CA LYS A 335 -25.54 -34.52 28.69
C LYS A 335 -25.24 -35.22 30.02
N GLN A 336 -24.41 -36.26 30.00
CA GLN A 336 -24.01 -36.95 31.23
C GLN A 336 -23.27 -36.03 32.20
N LYS A 337 -22.30 -35.24 31.71
CA LYS A 337 -21.55 -34.29 32.54
C LYS A 337 -22.43 -33.18 33.11
N VAL A 338 -23.37 -32.65 32.33
CA VAL A 338 -24.33 -31.63 32.82
C VAL A 338 -25.22 -32.20 33.92
N LEU A 339 -25.73 -33.43 33.76
CA LEU A 339 -26.57 -34.08 34.77
C LEU A 339 -25.81 -34.44 36.05
N ASN A 340 -24.53 -34.82 35.92
CA ASN A 340 -23.69 -35.19 37.07
C ASN A 340 -23.08 -33.97 37.80
N THR A 341 -23.27 -32.76 37.28
CA THR A 341 -22.76 -31.54 37.90
C THR A 341 -23.74 -31.06 38.97
N ASN A 342 -23.25 -30.85 40.19
CA ASN A 342 -24.06 -30.28 41.27
C ASN A 342 -24.15 -28.75 41.11
N TRP A 343 -25.16 -28.31 40.36
CA TRP A 343 -25.42 -26.89 40.10
C TRP A 343 -25.85 -26.11 41.35
N GLU A 344 -26.46 -26.80 42.32
CA GLU A 344 -26.99 -26.18 43.53
C GLU A 344 -25.84 -25.60 44.37
N ASN A 345 -24.77 -26.36 44.57
CA ASN A 345 -23.58 -25.88 45.28
C ASN A 345 -22.84 -24.76 44.52
N LEU A 346 -22.94 -24.72 43.18
CA LEU A 346 -22.24 -23.71 42.38
C LEU A 346 -22.96 -22.36 42.34
N ILE A 347 -24.29 -22.39 42.47
CA ILE A 347 -25.18 -21.23 42.32
C ILE A 347 -25.67 -20.74 43.68
N SER A 348 -26.12 -21.66 44.55
CA SER A 348 -26.76 -21.32 45.84
C SER A 348 -25.76 -21.01 46.95
N ASP A 349 -24.56 -21.61 46.92
CA ASP A 349 -23.51 -21.36 47.93
C ASP A 349 -22.58 -20.19 47.54
N ALA A 350 -22.88 -19.49 46.44
CA ALA A 350 -22.12 -18.33 46.01
C ALA A 350 -22.39 -17.10 46.90
N SER A 351 -21.35 -16.31 47.17
CA SER A 351 -21.44 -15.12 48.03
C SER A 351 -22.32 -14.00 47.45
N ASP A 352 -22.40 -13.92 46.12
CA ASP A 352 -23.21 -12.96 45.40
C ASP A 352 -23.60 -13.48 44.00
N VAL A 353 -24.50 -12.75 43.34
CA VAL A 353 -25.01 -13.08 42.00
C VAL A 353 -23.91 -13.10 40.94
N HIS A 354 -22.87 -12.26 41.10
CA HIS A 354 -21.78 -12.15 40.13
C HIS A 354 -20.86 -13.38 40.19
N VAL A 355 -20.58 -13.86 41.40
CA VAL A 355 -19.84 -15.10 41.66
C VAL A 355 -20.64 -16.31 41.19
N ALA A 356 -21.95 -16.35 41.45
CA ALA A 356 -22.83 -17.42 40.95
C ALA A 356 -22.80 -17.51 39.41
N ALA A 357 -22.92 -16.37 38.72
CA ALA A 357 -22.85 -16.31 37.26
C ALA A 357 -21.48 -16.75 36.71
N THR A 358 -20.40 -16.37 37.40
CA THR A 358 -19.03 -16.76 37.02
C THR A 358 -18.82 -18.26 37.19
N ASN A 359 -19.26 -18.83 38.32
CA ASN A 359 -19.18 -20.26 38.62
C ASN A 359 -19.95 -21.10 37.58
N PHE A 360 -21.19 -20.69 37.27
CA PHE A 360 -21.99 -21.34 36.24
C PHE A 360 -21.29 -21.30 34.88
N THR A 361 -20.87 -20.11 34.46
CA THR A 361 -20.27 -19.89 33.13
C THR A 361 -18.99 -20.70 32.96
N ASN A 362 -18.08 -20.65 33.94
CA ASN A 362 -16.83 -21.39 33.91
C ASN A 362 -17.08 -22.91 33.90
N THR A 363 -17.98 -23.40 34.75
CA THR A 363 -18.30 -24.83 34.82
C THR A 363 -18.91 -25.33 33.52
N PHE A 364 -19.86 -24.57 32.96
CA PHE A 364 -20.50 -24.92 31.69
C PHE A 364 -19.52 -24.89 30.52
N ILE A 365 -18.68 -23.86 30.41
CA ILE A 365 -17.64 -23.77 29.38
C ILE A 365 -16.64 -24.92 29.53
N ASN A 366 -16.25 -25.30 30.75
CA ASN A 366 -15.35 -26.43 30.99
C ASN A 366 -15.97 -27.76 30.52
N ILE A 367 -17.24 -28.02 30.87
CA ILE A 367 -17.97 -29.20 30.38
C ILE A 367 -18.01 -29.20 28.86
N ALA A 368 -18.38 -28.06 28.27
CA ALA A 368 -18.48 -27.93 26.83
C ALA A 368 -17.10 -28.17 26.18
N SER A 369 -16.01 -27.62 26.71
CA SER A 369 -14.66 -27.73 26.14
C SER A 369 -14.12 -29.17 26.18
N ALA A 370 -14.56 -29.96 27.16
CA ALA A 370 -14.23 -31.37 27.26
C ALA A 370 -15.03 -32.25 26.29
N CYS A 371 -16.18 -31.78 25.79
CA CYS A 371 -17.09 -32.57 24.96
C CYS A 371 -17.10 -32.15 23.48
N ILE A 372 -16.77 -30.89 23.20
CA ILE A 372 -16.80 -30.34 21.85
C ILE A 372 -15.37 -30.00 21.44
N PRO A 373 -14.81 -30.71 20.44
CA PRO A 373 -13.46 -30.43 19.97
C PRO A 373 -13.41 -29.05 19.28
N THR A 374 -12.26 -28.40 19.36
CA THR A 374 -11.99 -27.17 18.61
C THR A 374 -11.32 -27.48 17.28
N ARG A 375 -11.49 -26.58 16.32
CA ARG A 375 -10.77 -26.58 15.05
C ARG A 375 -10.34 -25.17 14.71
N ASP A 376 -9.18 -25.05 14.10
CA ASP A 376 -8.66 -23.76 13.67
C ASP A 376 -9.22 -23.41 12.30
N VAL A 377 -9.75 -22.19 12.20
CA VAL A 377 -10.25 -21.63 10.93
C VAL A 377 -9.53 -20.32 10.62
N THR A 378 -9.13 -20.18 9.37
CA THR A 378 -8.64 -18.89 8.85
C THR A 378 -9.85 -18.01 8.54
N ILE A 379 -10.06 -16.99 9.37
CA ILE A 379 -11.02 -15.92 9.12
C ILE A 379 -10.38 -14.92 8.17
N ARG A 380 -11.11 -14.48 7.15
CA ARG A 380 -10.69 -13.38 6.27
C ARG A 380 -11.68 -12.26 6.43
N CYS A 381 -11.23 -11.09 6.88
CA CYS A 381 -12.12 -9.98 7.19
C CYS A 381 -12.86 -9.43 5.95
N ASP A 382 -12.26 -9.58 4.77
CA ASP A 382 -12.81 -9.05 3.52
C ASP A 382 -13.86 -9.99 2.88
N ASP A 383 -13.96 -11.23 3.37
CA ASP A 383 -14.93 -12.19 2.85
C ASP A 383 -16.35 -11.75 3.21
N LYS A 384 -17.24 -11.73 2.20
CA LYS A 384 -18.67 -11.52 2.45
C LYS A 384 -19.22 -12.69 3.27
N VAL A 385 -20.23 -12.42 4.11
CA VAL A 385 -20.83 -13.43 5.03
C VAL A 385 -21.28 -14.70 4.30
N TRP A 386 -21.70 -14.58 3.03
CA TRP A 386 -22.15 -15.69 2.18
C TRP A 386 -21.01 -16.34 1.35
N PHE A 387 -19.78 -15.85 1.41
CA PHE A 387 -18.65 -16.33 0.59
C PHE A 387 -17.92 -17.52 1.24
N ASP A 388 -18.51 -18.69 1.09
CA ASP A 388 -18.06 -19.93 1.73
C ASP A 388 -16.82 -20.57 1.04
N SER A 389 -16.38 -21.70 1.58
CA SER A 389 -15.23 -22.46 1.06
C SER A 389 -15.48 -23.05 -0.34
N ASN A 390 -16.72 -23.42 -0.66
CA ASN A 390 -17.09 -23.98 -1.95
C ASN A 390 -17.07 -22.90 -3.04
N LEU A 391 -17.69 -21.74 -2.81
CA LEU A 391 -17.66 -20.57 -3.70
C LEU A 391 -16.23 -20.13 -3.98
N ARG A 392 -15.36 -20.13 -2.95
CA ARG A 392 -13.94 -19.81 -3.12
C ARG A 392 -13.22 -20.83 -4.01
N ARG A 393 -13.51 -22.12 -3.87
CA ARG A 393 -12.97 -23.16 -4.75
C ARG A 393 -13.40 -22.96 -6.20
N GLU A 394 -14.69 -22.71 -6.44
CA GLU A 394 -15.20 -22.49 -7.80
C GLU A 394 -14.67 -21.18 -8.41
N THR A 395 -14.49 -20.12 -7.60
CA THR A 395 -13.85 -18.86 -8.02
C THR A 395 -12.41 -19.10 -8.49
N ARG A 396 -11.62 -19.88 -7.73
CA ARG A 396 -10.24 -20.24 -8.13
C ARG A 396 -10.22 -21.05 -9.44
N LYS A 397 -11.17 -21.97 -9.64
CA LYS A 397 -11.30 -22.71 -10.90
C LYS A 397 -11.60 -21.77 -12.07
N ARG A 398 -12.57 -20.87 -11.92
CA ARG A 398 -12.89 -19.83 -12.92
C ARG A 398 -11.67 -19.01 -13.28
N ASP A 399 -10.93 -18.50 -12.29
CA ASP A 399 -9.76 -17.64 -12.54
C ASP A 399 -8.61 -18.40 -13.21
N ARG A 400 -8.42 -19.67 -12.86
CA ARG A 400 -7.49 -20.58 -13.54
C ARG A 400 -7.87 -20.73 -15.02
N PHE A 401 -9.14 -21.03 -15.33
CA PHE A 401 -9.60 -21.13 -16.72
C PHE A 401 -9.48 -19.81 -17.48
N ARG A 402 -9.80 -18.69 -16.84
CA ARG A 402 -9.63 -17.36 -17.43
C ARG A 402 -8.18 -17.11 -17.82
N LYS A 403 -7.22 -17.47 -16.97
CA LYS A 403 -5.78 -17.34 -17.26
C LYS A 403 -5.36 -18.20 -18.46
N PHE A 404 -5.82 -19.45 -18.53
CA PHE A 404 -5.55 -20.33 -19.68
C PHE A 404 -6.14 -19.79 -20.99
N LEU A 405 -7.39 -19.33 -20.97
CA LEU A 405 -8.05 -18.73 -22.11
C LEU A 405 -7.35 -17.45 -22.56
N PHE A 406 -6.92 -16.59 -21.63
CA PHE A 406 -6.19 -15.38 -21.97
C PHE A 406 -4.86 -15.69 -22.67
N VAL A 407 -4.10 -16.67 -22.16
CA VAL A 407 -2.84 -17.11 -22.78
C VAL A 407 -3.08 -17.70 -24.17
N GLN A 408 -4.11 -18.53 -24.35
CA GLN A 408 -4.45 -19.11 -25.66
C GLN A 408 -4.94 -18.06 -26.67
N VAL A 409 -5.75 -17.09 -26.24
CA VAL A 409 -6.23 -16.00 -27.11
C VAL A 409 -5.08 -15.09 -27.53
N VAL A 410 -4.14 -14.78 -26.64
CA VAL A 410 -2.91 -14.03 -26.98
C VAL A 410 -2.04 -14.80 -27.97
N HIS A 411 -1.94 -16.13 -27.81
CA HIS A 411 -1.18 -16.98 -28.74
C HIS A 411 -1.86 -17.13 -30.11
N LEU A 412 -3.20 -17.25 -30.14
CA LEU A 412 -3.98 -17.35 -31.38
C LEU A 412 -4.06 -16.03 -32.16
N LEU A 413 -3.96 -14.89 -31.49
CA LEU A 413 -4.00 -13.58 -32.14
C LEU A 413 -2.64 -13.06 -32.64
N ASN A 414 -1.54 -13.80 -32.43
CA ASN A 414 -0.18 -13.39 -32.82
C ASN A 414 0.15 -11.93 -32.40
N ILE A 415 -0.38 -11.48 -31.28
CA ILE A 415 -0.10 -10.14 -30.76
C ILE A 415 1.26 -10.23 -30.08
N ASN A 416 2.31 -9.80 -30.78
CA ASN A 416 3.56 -9.43 -30.15
C ASN A 416 3.27 -8.26 -29.21
N ILE A 417 3.14 -8.55 -27.92
CA ILE A 417 3.01 -7.53 -26.88
C ILE A 417 4.40 -6.92 -26.71
N SER A 418 4.72 -5.89 -27.52
CA SER A 418 5.73 -4.92 -27.09
C SER A 418 5.11 -4.13 -25.95
N ASN A 419 5.69 -4.22 -24.75
CA ASN A 419 5.33 -3.47 -23.56
C ASN A 419 5.23 -1.96 -23.84
N LYS A 420 4.05 -1.47 -24.19
CA LYS A 420 3.65 -0.08 -23.94
C LYS A 420 2.22 -0.07 -23.43
N GLY A 421 2.08 0.45 -22.21
CA GLY A 421 0.84 0.46 -21.45
C GLY A 421 -0.29 1.09 -22.23
N THR A 422 -1.33 0.31 -22.49
CA THR A 422 -2.65 0.86 -22.80
C THR A 422 -3.67 0.00 -22.08
N LYS A 423 -4.24 0.55 -21.00
CA LYS A 423 -5.38 -0.05 -20.30
C LYS A 423 -6.56 -0.07 -21.27
N LEU A 424 -7.02 -1.26 -21.64
CA LEU A 424 -8.36 -1.44 -22.18
C LEU A 424 -9.32 -1.62 -21.00
N ILE A 425 -10.18 -0.61 -20.79
CA ILE A 425 -11.34 -0.69 -19.92
C ILE A 425 -12.45 -1.36 -20.75
N ILE A 426 -12.88 -2.54 -20.31
CA ILE A 426 -14.21 -3.10 -20.60
C ILE A 426 -14.78 -3.58 -19.27
#